data_AF-A0A0A6VNS6-F1
#
_entry.id   AF-A0A0A6VNS6-F1
#
_cell.length_a   1.000
_cell.length_b   1.000
_cell.length_c   1.000
_cell.angle_alpha   90.00
_cell.angle_beta   90.00
_cell.angle_gamma   90.00
#
_symmetry.space_group_name_H-M   'P 1'
#
loop_
_entity.id
_entity.type
_entity.pdbx_description
1 polymer ?
#
loop_
_entity_poly.entity_id
_entity_poly.type
_entity_poly.pdbx_seq_one_letter_code
_entity_poly.pdbx_strand_id
1 'polypeptide(L)' 'MHEPQALAQAETHLLHVLEHSDPPRDASRYNVTAAARDYHDRTGTWDVQDADPDLVEQVLAAHPADG' A
#
# COMPACT_ATOMS: atom_id res chain seq x y z
N MET A 1 13.19 3.11 15.54
CA MET A 1 13.23 4.47 14.94
C MET A 1 13.42 4.41 13.41
N HIS A 2 13.06 3.30 12.73
CA HIS A 2 13.07 3.21 11.26
C HIS A 2 11.66 3.23 10.66
N GLU A 3 10.63 3.18 11.51
CA GLU A 3 9.23 3.14 11.09
C GLU A 3 8.79 4.26 10.11
N PRO A 4 9.19 5.54 10.26
CA PRO A 4 8.73 6.58 9.32
C PRO A 4 9.33 6.44 7.92
N GLN A 5 10.56 5.93 7.80
CA GLN A 5 11.21 5.75 6.50
C GLN A 5 10.72 4.47 5.80
N ALA A 6 10.48 3.41 6.57
CA ALA A 6 9.90 2.17 6.06
C ALA A 6 8.45 2.37 5.58
N LEU A 7 7.65 3.16 6.32
CA LEU A 7 6.32 3.58 5.88
C LEU A 7 6.36 4.34 4.56
N ALA A 8 7.22 5.35 4.43
CA ALA A 8 7.32 6.14 3.19
C ALA A 8 7.75 5.31 1.97
N GLN A 9 8.63 4.31 2.17
CA GLN A 9 9.01 3.35 1.13
C GLN A 9 7.81 2.49 0.72
N ALA A 10 7.06 1.98 1.69
CA ALA A 10 5.87 1.18 1.43
C ALA A 10 4.79 1.97 0.69
N GLU A 11 4.50 3.20 1.11
CA GLU A 11 3.57 4.10 0.44
C GLU A 11 3.99 4.35 -1.01
N THR A 12 5.26 4.67 -1.24
CA THR A 12 5.81 4.88 -2.60
C THR A 12 5.63 3.65 -3.48
N HIS A 13 5.86 2.45 -2.93
CA HIS A 13 5.70 1.22 -3.69
C HIS A 13 4.22 0.94 -4.03
N LEU A 14 3.32 1.13 -3.06
CA LEU A 14 1.87 0.98 -3.29
C LEU A 14 1.36 1.94 -4.36
N LEU A 15 1.84 3.20 -4.36
CA LEU A 15 1.55 4.16 -5.43
C LEU A 15 2.02 3.65 -6.79
N HIS A 16 3.25 3.13 -6.85
CA HIS A 16 3.81 2.60 -8.08
C HIS A 16 3.00 1.40 -8.61
N VAL A 17 2.56 0.49 -7.72
CA VAL A 17 1.69 -0.64 -8.09
C VAL A 17 0.37 -0.15 -8.67
N LEU A 18 -0.26 0.86 -8.08
CA LEU A 18 -1.51 1.44 -8.58
C LEU A 18 -1.34 2.08 -9.96
N GLU A 19 -0.25 2.82 -10.18
CA GLU A 19 0.08 3.47 -11.45
C GLU A 19 0.44 2.47 -12.56
N HIS A 20 1.07 1.33 -12.21
CA HIS A 20 1.45 0.27 -13.15
C HIS A 20 0.42 -0.86 -13.28
N SER A 21 -0.66 -0.85 -12.51
CA SER A 21 -1.75 -1.82 -12.63
C SER A 21 -2.46 -1.68 -13.99
N ASP A 22 -3.04 -2.76 -14.51
CA ASP A 22 -3.87 -2.71 -15.73
C ASP A 22 -5.32 -3.14 -15.40
N PRO A 23 -6.31 -2.24 -15.53
CA PRO A 23 -6.17 -0.80 -15.84
C PRO A 23 -5.51 -0.01 -14.69
N PRO A 24 -4.84 1.12 -15.01
CA PRO A 24 -4.19 1.96 -14.00
C PRO A 24 -5.21 2.51 -13.02
N ARG A 25 -4.89 2.40 -11.74
CA ARG A 25 -5.77 2.81 -10.65
C ARG A 25 -5.32 4.17 -10.13
N ASP A 26 -6.28 5.07 -9.98
CA ASP A 26 -6.01 6.39 -9.43
C ASP A 26 -5.69 6.29 -7.93
N ALA A 27 -4.44 6.59 -7.58
CA ALA A 27 -3.97 6.50 -6.20
C ALA A 27 -4.73 7.43 -5.24
N SER A 28 -5.29 8.54 -5.73
CA SER A 28 -6.09 9.43 -4.89
C SER A 28 -7.41 8.81 -4.45
N ARG A 29 -7.80 7.64 -5.00
CA ARG A 29 -8.96 6.86 -4.53
C ARG A 29 -8.65 5.93 -3.37
N TYR A 30 -7.39 5.82 -2.94
CA TYR A 30 -6.97 4.89 -1.88
C TYR A 30 -6.15 5.61 -0.81
N ASN A 31 -6.35 5.22 0.44
CA ASN A 31 -5.53 5.69 1.55
C ASN A 31 -4.29 4.79 1.68
N VAL A 32 -3.26 5.09 0.89
CA VAL A 32 -2.00 4.30 0.85
C VAL A 32 -1.30 4.24 2.20
N THR A 33 -1.40 5.30 3.03
CA THR A 33 -0.85 5.31 4.39
C THR A 33 -1.56 4.31 5.29
N ALA A 34 -2.89 4.25 5.23
CA ALA A 34 -3.67 3.27 5.98
C ALA A 34 -3.41 1.84 5.47
N ALA A 35 -3.37 1.64 4.15
CA ALA A 35 -3.07 0.35 3.54
C ALA A 35 -1.67 -0.17 3.91
N ALA A 36 -0.64 0.69 3.89
CA ALA A 36 0.71 0.31 4.31
C ALA A 36 0.76 -0.09 5.79
N ARG A 37 0.02 0.62 6.65
CA ARG A 37 -0.07 0.29 8.08
C ARG A 37 -0.79 -1.03 8.33
N ASP A 38 -1.90 -1.28 7.62
CA ASP A 38 -2.65 -2.53 7.72
C ASP A 38 -1.82 -3.72 7.22
N TYR A 39 -1.07 -3.54 6.12
CA TYR A 39 -0.11 -4.52 5.64
C TYR A 39 0.95 -4.85 6.71
N HIS A 40 1.52 -3.82 7.36
CA HIS A 40 2.48 -4.02 8.41
C HIS A 40 1.89 -4.75 9.63
N ASP A 41 0.65 -4.43 10.00
CA ASP A 41 -0.06 -5.11 11.10
C ASP A 41 -0.27 -6.61 10.80
N ARG A 42 -0.63 -6.95 9.56
CA ARG A 42 -0.86 -8.33 9.13
C ARG A 42 0.41 -9.16 8.98
N THR A 43 1.46 -8.57 8.41
CA THR A 43 2.68 -9.30 8.00
C THR A 43 3.85 -9.11 8.96
N GLY A 44 3.81 -8.09 9.81
CA GLY A 44 4.92 -7.66 10.65
C GLY A 44 6.07 -6.98 9.90
N THR A 45 5.93 -6.73 8.59
CA THR A 45 6.97 -6.09 7.75
C THR A 45 6.43 -4.89 6.99
N TRP A 46 7.30 -3.95 6.65
CA TRP A 46 6.99 -2.82 5.75
C TRP A 46 7.40 -3.10 4.31
N ASP A 47 8.07 -4.24 4.07
CA ASP A 47 8.50 -4.63 2.74
C ASP A 47 7.30 -5.13 1.93
N VAL A 48 6.68 -4.20 1.21
CA VAL A 48 5.58 -4.46 0.27
C VAL A 48 6.08 -4.89 -1.12
N GLN A 49 7.40 -4.84 -1.36
CA GLN A 49 7.98 -5.22 -2.66
C GLN A 49 7.95 -6.73 -2.88
N ASP A 50 8.15 -7.49 -1.80
CA ASP A 50 8.00 -8.95 -1.78
C ASP A 50 6.56 -9.39 -1.46
N ALA A 51 5.63 -8.44 -1.28
CA ALA A 51 4.26 -8.76 -0.91
C ALA A 51 3.51 -9.48 -2.03
N ASP A 52 2.64 -10.41 -1.64
CA ASP A 52 1.65 -10.97 -2.55
C ASP A 52 0.79 -9.85 -3.15
N PRO A 53 0.68 -9.75 -4.49
CA PRO A 53 -0.11 -8.71 -5.14
C PRO A 53 -1.58 -8.78 -4.73
N ASP A 54 -2.10 -9.98 -4.49
CA ASP A 54 -3.47 -10.19 -4.00
C ASP A 54 -3.68 -9.58 -2.60
N LEU A 55 -2.68 -9.71 -1.72
CA LEU A 55 -2.73 -9.08 -0.39
C LEU A 55 -2.66 -7.55 -0.49
N VAL A 56 -1.78 -7.03 -1.35
CA VAL A 56 -1.67 -5.59 -1.64
C VAL A 56 -2.99 -5.03 -2.16
N GLU A 57 -3.64 -5.73 -3.09
CA GLU A 57 -4.96 -5.35 -3.60
C GLU A 57 -6.03 -5.39 -2.51
N GLN A 58 -6.03 -6.42 -1.65
CA GLN A 58 -6.97 -6.52 -0.54
C GLN A 58 -6.81 -5.38 0.47
N VAL A 59 -5.59 -5.01 0.86
CA VAL A 59 -5.36 -3.89 1.81
C VAL A 59 -5.72 -2.55 1.16
N LEU A 60 -5.41 -2.35 -0.12
CA LEU A 60 -5.81 -1.15 -0.85
C LEU A 60 -7.35 -1.04 -0.95
N ALA A 61 -8.03 -2.13 -1.32
CA ALA A 61 -9.48 -2.17 -1.44
C ALA A 61 -10.20 -1.98 -0.10
N ALA A 62 -9.59 -2.41 1.02
CA ALA A 62 -10.13 -2.19 2.36
C ALA A 62 -10.02 -0.73 2.84
N HIS A 63 -9.15 0.07 2.22
CA HIS A 63 -8.87 1.46 2.60
C HIS A 63 -9.08 2.42 1.42
N PRO A 64 -10.33 2.66 0.99
CA PRO A 64 -10.61 3.74 0.05
C PRO A 64 -10.23 5.09 0.67
N ALA A 65 -9.77 6.03 -0.16
CA ALA A 65 -9.66 7.41 0.23
C ALA A 65 -11.09 7.95 0.39
N ASP A 66 -11.51 8.13 1.64
CA ASP A 66 -12.76 8.82 1.95
C ASP A 66 -12.66 10.23 1.36
N GLY A 67 -13.49 10.52 0.36
CA GLY A 67 -13.43 11.74 -0.46
C GLY A 67 -13.87 13.00 0.25
#